data_AF-A0A7S3BCF8-F1
#
_entry.id   AF-A0A7S3BCF8-F1
#
_cell.length_a   1.000
_cell.length_b   1.000
_cell.length_c   1.000
_cell.angle_alpha   90.00
_cell.angle_beta   90.00
_cell.angle_gamma   90.00
#
_symmetry.space_group_name_H-M   'P 1'
#
loop_
_entity.id
_entity.type
_entity.pdbx_description
1 polymer ?
#
loop_
_entity_poly.entity_id
_entity_poly.type
_entity_poly.pdbx_seq_one_letter_code
_entity_poly.pdbx_strand_id
1 'polypeptide(L)'
;HSRGEAAMSADTRIATTGYLPGQPNSFRYGGIILRPSVALNHVMCGYGGLGGSRKVICSPPGLTSSCIPGCIARYNAVIGEARDTWQQWCNPKDSGVKGYCRGRPWRPLEVGDMLDASEYSSQYNEIVMDGRHANENLPWSIEAMFYTDHDTDNGARARLMHTKFLKAYPKVSPKDIPLLHLDGSRQEGGPFFPAPARAGYT
;
A
#
# COMPACT_ATOMS: atom_id res chain seq x y z
N HIS A 1 10.08 20.57 -25.23
CA HIS A 1 9.00 19.63 -24.89
C HIS A 1 9.02 19.34 -23.40
N SER A 2 8.25 20.09 -22.63
CA SER A 2 8.01 19.88 -21.20
C SER A 2 7.18 18.62 -21.01
N ARG A 3 7.78 17.56 -20.44
CA ARG A 3 7.02 16.39 -19.97
C ARG A 3 6.28 16.82 -18.71
N GLY A 4 4.95 16.70 -18.73
CA GLY A 4 4.11 16.96 -17.57
C GLY A 4 4.55 16.08 -16.40
N GLU A 5 4.76 16.72 -15.26
CA GLU A 5 4.84 16.04 -13.97
C GLU A 5 3.46 15.43 -13.74
N ALA A 6 3.33 14.10 -13.86
CA ALA A 6 2.22 13.39 -13.26
C ALA A 6 2.42 13.43 -11.75
N ALA A 7 2.07 14.55 -11.13
CA ALA A 7 1.93 14.61 -9.68
C ALA A 7 0.79 13.68 -9.28
N MET A 8 0.99 12.84 -8.27
CA MET A 8 -0.14 12.21 -7.59
C MET A 8 -1.14 13.32 -7.23
N SER A 9 -2.36 13.19 -7.74
CA SER A 9 -3.42 14.14 -7.44
C SER A 9 -3.60 14.23 -5.92
N ALA A 10 -4.00 15.40 -5.42
CA ALA A 10 -4.37 15.57 -4.01
C ALA A 10 -5.48 14.58 -3.57
N ASP A 11 -6.20 13.99 -4.52
CA ASP A 11 -7.26 13.01 -4.32
C ASP A 11 -6.80 11.54 -4.49
N THR A 12 -5.52 11.28 -4.77
CA THR A 12 -5.00 9.92 -4.93
C THR A 12 -5.04 9.17 -3.60
N ARG A 13 -6.03 8.28 -3.47
CA ARG A 13 -6.16 7.36 -2.34
C ARG A 13 -5.39 6.08 -2.63
N ILE A 14 -4.44 5.75 -1.77
CA ILE A 14 -3.71 4.49 -1.87
C ILE A 14 -4.41 3.46 -0.98
N ALA A 15 -5.05 2.49 -1.63
CA ALA A 15 -5.52 1.28 -0.99
C ALA A 15 -4.37 0.27 -0.96
N THR A 16 -3.93 -0.13 0.23
CA THR A 16 -2.85 -1.10 0.39
C THR A 16 -3.19 -2.15 1.42
N THR A 17 -2.58 -3.32 1.25
CA THR A 17 -2.54 -4.39 2.24
C THR A 17 -1.52 -4.00 3.31
N GLY A 18 -1.96 -3.20 4.29
CA GLY A 18 -1.08 -2.75 5.37
C GLY A 18 -0.63 -3.89 6.28
N TYR A 19 0.58 -3.82 6.84
CA TYR A 19 0.98 -4.69 7.96
C TYR A 19 0.68 -3.98 9.28
N LEU A 20 -0.22 -4.54 10.10
CA LEU A 20 -0.40 -4.11 11.49
C LEU A 20 0.50 -4.97 12.38
N PRO A 21 1.32 -4.39 13.27
CA PRO A 21 2.16 -5.15 14.20
C PRO A 21 1.35 -6.20 14.97
N GLY A 22 1.80 -7.46 14.94
CA GLY A 22 1.17 -8.57 15.66
C GLY A 22 0.09 -9.36 14.89
N GLN A 23 -0.07 -9.15 13.58
CA GLN A 23 -1.00 -9.92 12.73
C GLN A 23 -0.25 -10.59 11.56
N PRO A 24 -0.06 -11.92 11.57
CA PRO A 24 0.51 -12.63 10.44
C PRO A 24 -0.57 -12.81 9.37
N ASN A 25 -0.22 -12.51 8.12
CA ASN A 25 -0.99 -12.67 6.88
C ASN A 25 -1.74 -11.41 6.41
N SER A 26 -1.05 -10.73 5.49
CA SER A 26 -1.56 -9.82 4.48
C SER A 26 -2.89 -10.28 3.87
N PHE A 27 -3.99 -9.72 4.36
CA PHE A 27 -5.00 -9.01 3.57
C PHE A 27 -5.34 -9.50 2.13
N ARG A 28 -5.48 -10.82 1.92
CA ARG A 28 -6.20 -11.37 0.74
C ARG A 28 -7.68 -10.95 0.68
N TYR A 29 -8.15 -10.24 1.70
CA TYR A 29 -9.54 -10.09 2.07
C TYR A 29 -9.98 -8.62 2.18
N GLY A 30 -9.05 -7.66 2.11
CA GLY A 30 -9.30 -6.24 2.42
C GLY A 30 -8.02 -5.45 2.66
N GLY A 31 -8.09 -4.28 3.28
CA GLY A 31 -6.91 -3.47 3.55
C GLY A 31 -7.22 -2.15 4.25
N ILE A 32 -6.30 -1.20 4.13
CA ILE A 32 -6.47 0.18 4.59
C ILE A 32 -6.39 1.14 3.41
N ILE A 33 -7.11 2.24 3.51
CA ILE A 33 -6.95 3.44 2.68
C ILE A 33 -6.16 4.43 3.51
N LEU A 34 -5.06 4.91 2.96
CA LEU A 34 -4.23 5.94 3.59
C LEU A 34 -4.84 7.31 3.33
N ARG A 35 -4.74 8.22 4.31
CA ARG A 35 -5.10 9.62 4.06
C ARG A 35 -4.22 10.20 2.95
N PRO A 36 -4.73 11.08 2.07
CA PRO A 36 -3.94 11.66 1.00
C PRO A 36 -2.68 12.38 1.50
N SER A 37 -2.76 13.09 2.62
CA SER A 37 -1.60 13.75 3.22
C SER A 37 -0.46 12.80 3.59
N VAL A 38 -0.77 11.55 3.91
CA VAL A 38 0.21 10.49 4.17
C VAL A 38 0.68 9.86 2.87
N ALA A 39 -0.24 9.52 1.96
CA ALA A 39 0.07 8.93 0.67
C ALA A 39 1.03 9.79 -0.16
N LEU A 40 0.83 11.11 -0.16
CA LEU A 40 1.64 12.06 -0.95
C LEU A 40 3.07 12.23 -0.41
N ASN A 41 3.26 12.18 0.91
CA ASN A 41 4.52 12.59 1.54
C ASN A 41 5.34 11.44 2.12
N HIS A 42 4.72 10.29 2.37
CA HIS A 42 5.34 9.21 3.13
C HIS A 42 5.38 7.86 2.39
N VAL A 43 4.94 7.83 1.14
CA VAL A 43 5.24 6.71 0.22
C VAL A 43 6.70 6.80 -0.21
N MET A 44 7.42 5.70 -0.03
CA MET A 44 8.84 5.57 -0.34
C MET A 44 9.07 4.92 -1.71
N CYS A 45 8.20 3.99 -2.11
CA CYS A 45 8.19 3.39 -3.44
C CYS A 45 6.94 2.51 -3.64
N GLY A 46 6.75 2.04 -4.87
CA GLY A 46 5.77 1.00 -5.20
C GLY A 46 6.36 -0.14 -6.03
N TYR A 47 5.73 -1.31 -5.99
CA TYR A 47 6.00 -2.42 -6.91
C TYR A 47 4.71 -2.83 -7.60
N GLY A 48 4.71 -2.83 -8.93
CA GLY A 48 3.65 -3.43 -9.73
C GLY A 48 3.85 -4.94 -9.83
N GLY A 49 2.93 -5.75 -9.28
CA GLY A 49 2.95 -7.23 -9.32
C GLY A 49 4.10 -7.91 -8.54
N LEU A 50 3.74 -8.80 -7.59
CA LEU A 50 4.65 -9.60 -6.74
C LEU A 50 5.92 -8.83 -6.36
N GLY A 51 5.76 -7.86 -5.47
CA GLY A 51 6.90 -7.08 -5.00
C GLY A 51 7.87 -7.91 -4.17
N GLY A 52 9.14 -7.51 -4.26
CA GLY A 52 10.25 -8.14 -3.53
C GLY A 52 10.62 -7.37 -2.28
N SER A 53 9.80 -6.40 -1.84
CA SER A 53 10.17 -5.39 -0.84
C SER A 53 10.73 -6.01 0.44
N ARG A 54 10.13 -7.11 0.92
CA ARG A 54 10.60 -7.86 2.10
C ARG A 54 12.05 -8.35 2.04
N LYS A 55 12.64 -8.47 0.84
CA LYS A 55 14.04 -8.90 0.64
C LYS A 55 15.02 -7.74 0.60
N VAL A 56 14.53 -6.49 0.60
CA VAL A 56 15.35 -5.28 0.52
C VAL A 56 15.61 -4.77 1.93
N ILE A 57 16.73 -5.20 2.51
CA ILE A 57 17.14 -4.88 3.89
C ILE A 57 18.36 -3.97 3.84
N CYS A 58 18.33 -2.88 4.61
CA CYS A 58 19.47 -1.97 4.76
C CYS A 58 20.42 -2.42 5.86
N SER A 59 21.72 -2.28 5.61
CA SER A 59 22.79 -2.47 6.61
C SER A 59 23.76 -1.28 6.54
N PRO A 60 23.87 -0.45 7.59
CA PRO A 60 23.07 -0.50 8.82
C PRO A 60 21.57 -0.22 8.56
N PRO A 61 20.66 -0.64 9.46
CA PRO A 61 19.24 -0.33 9.34
C PRO A 61 19.00 1.18 9.35
N GLY A 62 18.11 1.65 8.46
CA GLY A 62 17.72 3.05 8.39
C GLY A 62 17.65 3.60 6.98
N LEU A 63 17.15 4.83 6.86
CA LEU A 63 17.08 5.56 5.60
C LEU A 63 18.41 6.24 5.34
N THR A 64 19.01 5.95 4.20
CA THR A 64 20.21 6.63 3.68
C THR A 64 19.99 6.97 2.21
N SER A 65 20.80 7.88 1.66
CA SER A 65 20.77 8.16 0.22
C SER A 65 21.05 6.93 -0.65
N SER A 66 21.70 5.92 -0.08
CA SER A 66 22.07 4.66 -0.73
C SER A 66 21.18 3.47 -0.36
N CYS A 67 20.25 3.63 0.57
CA CYS A 67 19.41 2.53 1.03
C CYS A 67 18.09 3.03 1.63
N ILE A 68 16.98 2.55 1.06
CA ILE A 68 15.63 2.75 1.54
C ILE A 68 15.06 1.35 1.77
N PRO A 69 14.84 0.92 3.03
CA PRO A 69 14.32 -0.41 3.33
C PRO A 69 13.03 -0.67 2.54
N GLY A 70 12.92 -1.85 1.94
CA GLY A 70 11.78 -2.19 1.10
C GLY A 70 11.85 -1.66 -0.34
N CYS A 71 12.74 -0.71 -0.68
CA CYS A 71 12.81 -0.09 -2.01
C CYS A 71 14.15 -0.35 -2.71
N ILE A 72 15.22 0.33 -2.26
CA ILE A 72 16.55 0.23 -2.86
C ILE A 72 17.57 -0.15 -1.78
N ALA A 73 18.48 -1.06 -2.08
CA ALA A 73 19.62 -1.37 -1.23
C ALA A 73 20.87 -1.64 -2.07
N ARG A 74 22.00 -1.02 -1.70
CA ARG A 74 23.32 -1.30 -2.29
C ARG A 74 23.90 -2.66 -1.88
N TYR A 75 23.40 -3.25 -0.81
CA TYR A 75 23.92 -4.49 -0.25
C TYR A 75 22.76 -5.38 0.20
N ASN A 76 22.67 -6.61 -0.32
CA ASN A 76 21.69 -7.58 0.12
C ASN A 76 22.32 -8.52 1.15
N ALA A 77 22.16 -8.18 2.44
CA ALA A 77 22.71 -8.95 3.55
C ALA A 77 22.15 -10.38 3.67
N VAL A 78 20.98 -10.67 3.07
CA VAL A 78 20.33 -12.00 3.16
C VAL A 78 21.02 -13.03 2.27
N ILE A 79 21.62 -12.61 1.15
CA ILE A 79 22.31 -13.51 0.22
C ILE A 79 23.84 -13.42 0.32
N GLY A 80 24.38 -12.56 1.18
CA GLY A 80 25.83 -12.40 1.34
C GLY A 80 26.56 -11.92 0.09
N GLU A 81 25.83 -11.48 -0.94
CA GLU A 81 26.39 -11.00 -2.21
C GLU A 81 26.25 -9.48 -2.29
N ALA A 82 27.40 -8.81 -2.45
CA ALA A 82 27.44 -7.47 -3.01
C ALA A 82 27.06 -7.57 -4.50
N ARG A 83 25.76 -7.63 -4.79
CA ARG A 83 25.34 -7.36 -6.16
C ARG A 83 25.49 -5.86 -6.37
N ASP A 84 26.43 -5.51 -7.24
CA ASP A 84 26.62 -4.16 -7.80
C ASP A 84 25.37 -3.63 -8.54
N THR A 85 24.29 -4.41 -8.55
CA THR A 85 22.98 -3.95 -8.98
C THR A 85 22.32 -3.28 -7.79
N TRP A 86 22.49 -1.97 -7.71
CA TRP A 86 21.35 -1.10 -7.41
C TRP A 86 20.11 -1.77 -8.03
N GLN A 87 19.11 -2.15 -7.24
CA GLN A 87 17.78 -2.24 -7.81
C GLN A 87 17.46 -0.81 -8.23
N GLN A 88 17.89 -0.47 -9.44
CA GLN A 88 17.66 0.84 -10.00
C GLN A 88 16.15 1.05 -9.94
N TRP A 89 15.76 2.29 -9.71
CA TRP A 89 14.38 2.68 -9.88
C TRP A 89 13.86 2.14 -11.21
N CYS A 90 12.59 1.77 -11.23
CA CYS A 90 11.92 1.40 -12.44
C CYS A 90 12.13 2.50 -13.48
N ASN A 91 12.53 2.11 -14.68
CA ASN A 91 12.39 2.98 -15.83
C ASN A 91 11.00 2.65 -16.41
N PRO A 92 10.08 3.62 -16.56
CA PRO A 92 8.77 3.37 -17.15
C PRO A 92 8.84 2.70 -18.53
N LYS A 93 9.95 2.85 -19.26
CA LYS A 93 10.18 2.14 -20.55
C LYS A 93 10.38 0.64 -20.39
N ASP A 94 10.77 0.19 -19.20
CA ASP A 94 11.10 -1.20 -18.90
C ASP A 94 9.97 -1.94 -18.17
N SER A 95 8.89 -1.26 -17.77
CA SER A 95 7.80 -1.83 -16.97
C SER A 95 6.92 -2.81 -17.73
N GLY A 96 7.17 -3.00 -19.03
CA GLY A 96 6.37 -3.85 -19.91
C GLY A 96 4.88 -3.53 -19.83
N VAL A 97 4.05 -4.51 -20.17
CA VAL A 97 2.62 -4.49 -19.86
C VAL A 97 2.47 -4.90 -18.39
N LYS A 98 1.56 -4.27 -17.64
CA LYS A 98 1.16 -4.62 -16.25
C LYS A 98 1.98 -4.00 -15.11
N GLY A 99 2.81 -2.98 -15.37
CA GLY A 99 3.54 -2.25 -14.33
C GLY A 99 4.67 -3.02 -13.64
N TYR A 100 4.90 -4.29 -14.03
CA TYR A 100 5.94 -5.14 -13.46
C TYR A 100 7.31 -4.76 -14.01
N CYS A 101 8.13 -4.15 -13.16
CA CYS A 101 9.42 -3.61 -13.57
C CYS A 101 10.60 -4.55 -13.31
N ARG A 102 10.40 -5.86 -13.54
CA ARG A 102 11.37 -6.93 -13.23
C ARG A 102 11.81 -6.92 -11.76
N GLY A 103 10.87 -6.63 -10.87
CA GLY A 103 11.11 -6.53 -9.42
C GLY A 103 11.87 -5.27 -8.98
N ARG A 104 11.98 -4.24 -9.83
CA ARG A 104 12.48 -2.91 -9.44
C ARG A 104 11.36 -2.05 -8.86
N PRO A 105 11.65 -1.23 -7.83
CA PRO A 105 10.68 -0.29 -7.27
C PRO A 105 10.42 0.88 -8.21
N TRP A 106 9.20 1.38 -8.26
CA TRP A 106 8.83 2.69 -8.81
C TRP A 106 9.13 3.79 -7.79
N ARG A 107 9.54 4.97 -8.26
CA ARG A 107 9.79 6.11 -7.36
C ARG A 107 8.48 6.59 -6.73
N PRO A 108 8.52 7.29 -5.57
CA PRO A 108 7.33 7.86 -4.95
C PRO A 108 6.41 8.62 -5.92
N LEU A 109 7.00 9.50 -6.73
CA LEU A 109 6.26 10.33 -7.68
C LEU A 109 5.74 9.57 -8.90
N GLU A 110 6.24 8.35 -9.15
CA GLU A 110 5.86 7.51 -10.28
C GLU A 110 4.91 6.37 -9.86
N VAL A 111 4.45 6.36 -8.61
CA VAL A 111 3.50 5.35 -8.11
C VAL A 111 2.14 5.45 -8.82
N GLY A 112 1.72 6.66 -9.22
CA GLY A 112 0.53 6.83 -10.06
C GLY A 112 0.65 6.09 -11.39
N ASP A 113 1.74 6.34 -12.12
CA ASP A 113 2.06 5.66 -13.38
C ASP A 113 2.14 4.12 -13.20
N MET A 114 2.69 3.66 -12.08
CA MET A 114 2.71 2.24 -11.73
C MET A 114 1.29 1.68 -11.60
N LEU A 115 0.41 2.37 -10.87
CA LEU A 115 -0.96 1.91 -10.63
C LEU A 115 -1.72 1.83 -11.95
N ASP A 116 -1.61 2.85 -12.80
CA ASP A 116 -2.22 2.89 -14.13
C ASP A 116 -1.68 1.74 -15.01
N ALA A 117 -0.36 1.53 -15.02
CA ALA A 117 0.25 0.43 -15.76
C ALA A 117 -0.17 -0.95 -15.22
N SER A 118 -0.51 -1.05 -13.93
CA SER A 118 -0.84 -2.29 -13.23
C SER A 118 -2.31 -2.72 -13.34
N GLU A 119 -3.17 -1.92 -13.97
CA GLU A 119 -4.61 -2.24 -14.16
C GLU A 119 -4.84 -3.64 -14.73
N TYR A 120 -3.87 -4.16 -15.51
CA TYR A 120 -3.92 -5.48 -16.14
C TYR A 120 -3.12 -6.58 -15.41
N SER A 121 -2.60 -6.30 -14.22
CA SER A 121 -1.88 -7.26 -13.37
C SER A 121 -2.86 -8.17 -12.63
N SER A 122 -2.61 -9.47 -12.67
CA SER A 122 -3.33 -10.45 -11.82
C SER A 122 -2.72 -10.59 -10.43
N GLN A 123 -1.74 -9.75 -10.10
CA GLN A 123 -0.98 -9.80 -8.85
C GLN A 123 -1.13 -8.48 -8.10
N TYR A 124 -1.07 -8.56 -6.77
CA TYR A 124 -1.13 -7.39 -5.91
C TYR A 124 0.07 -6.47 -6.14
N ASN A 125 -0.17 -5.17 -5.98
CA ASN A 125 0.87 -4.15 -5.89
C ASN A 125 1.37 -4.03 -4.45
N GLU A 126 2.65 -3.73 -4.27
CA GLU A 126 3.20 -3.37 -2.96
C GLU A 126 3.44 -1.88 -2.90
N ILE A 127 3.04 -1.24 -1.80
CA ILE A 127 3.37 0.15 -1.52
C ILE A 127 4.22 0.15 -0.26
N VAL A 128 5.42 0.72 -0.36
CA VAL A 128 6.33 0.86 0.77
C VAL A 128 6.20 2.27 1.31
N MET A 129 6.02 2.37 2.62
CA MET A 129 5.87 3.64 3.33
C MET A 129 6.92 3.81 4.42
N ASP A 130 7.07 5.04 4.88
CA ASP A 130 7.78 5.32 6.13
C ASP A 130 7.05 4.68 7.33
N GLY A 131 7.58 3.54 7.79
CA GLY A 131 7.04 2.83 8.95
C GLY A 131 7.12 3.63 10.26
N ARG A 132 8.11 4.53 10.41
CA ARG A 132 8.19 5.40 11.60
C ARG A 132 7.05 6.40 11.57
N HIS A 133 6.92 7.14 10.46
CA HIS A 133 5.84 8.11 10.30
C HIS A 133 4.47 7.44 10.45
N ALA A 134 4.26 6.29 9.80
CA ALA A 134 3.00 5.56 9.91
C ALA A 134 2.66 5.23 11.36
N ASN A 135 3.60 4.67 12.13
CA ASN A 135 3.39 4.29 13.53
C ASN A 135 3.15 5.50 14.45
N GLU A 136 3.89 6.59 14.26
CA GLU A 136 3.75 7.81 15.06
C GLU A 136 2.42 8.53 14.80
N ASN A 137 1.80 8.31 13.63
CA ASN A 137 0.59 9.00 13.21
C ASN A 137 -0.66 8.10 13.23
N LEU A 138 -0.57 6.85 13.68
CA LEU A 138 -1.76 6.03 13.90
C LEU A 138 -2.61 6.62 15.05
N PRO A 139 -3.95 6.59 14.95
CA PRO A 139 -4.75 6.03 13.86
C PRO A 139 -4.96 6.99 12.67
N TRP A 140 -4.55 8.25 12.79
CA TRP A 140 -4.86 9.33 11.85
C TRP A 140 -4.21 9.21 10.47
N SER A 141 -3.20 8.36 10.32
CA SER A 141 -2.65 8.03 9.00
C SER A 141 -3.60 7.21 8.12
N ILE A 142 -4.64 6.61 8.72
CA ILE A 142 -5.66 5.81 8.04
C ILE A 142 -6.90 6.68 7.78
N GLU A 143 -7.39 6.61 6.54
CA GLU A 143 -8.66 7.20 6.11
C GLU A 143 -9.82 6.22 6.32
N ALA A 144 -9.63 4.96 5.91
CA ALA A 144 -10.65 3.93 6.01
C ALA A 144 -10.01 2.53 6.08
N MET A 145 -10.77 1.54 6.53
CA MET A 145 -10.48 0.12 6.31
C MET A 145 -11.42 -0.40 5.23
N PHE A 146 -11.04 -1.41 4.46
CA PHE A 146 -11.92 -1.98 3.45
C PHE A 146 -11.82 -3.51 3.34
N TYR A 147 -12.79 -4.13 2.67
CA TYR A 147 -12.77 -5.55 2.30
C TYR A 147 -13.29 -5.79 0.89
N THR A 148 -12.96 -6.94 0.28
CA THR A 148 -13.33 -7.29 -1.11
C THR A 148 -14.39 -8.37 -1.18
N ASP A 149 -15.16 -8.40 -2.27
CA ASP A 149 -16.27 -9.34 -2.53
C ASP A 149 -15.87 -10.77 -2.91
N HIS A 150 -14.58 -11.10 -2.88
CA HIS A 150 -14.14 -12.42 -3.32
C HIS A 150 -14.68 -13.57 -2.45
N ASP A 151 -15.04 -13.31 -1.19
CA ASP A 151 -15.56 -14.33 -0.26
C ASP A 151 -16.44 -13.67 0.83
N THR A 152 -17.56 -14.31 1.17
CA THR A 152 -18.42 -13.94 2.31
C THR A 152 -17.68 -13.87 3.65
N ASP A 153 -16.59 -14.62 3.81
CA ASP A 153 -15.72 -14.59 4.99
C ASP A 153 -14.94 -13.27 5.13
N ASN A 154 -14.68 -12.57 4.02
CA ASN A 154 -13.86 -11.35 4.01
C ASN A 154 -14.49 -10.25 4.86
N GLY A 155 -15.79 -10.03 4.70
CA GLY A 155 -16.52 -9.04 5.47
C GLY A 155 -16.52 -9.36 6.97
N ALA A 156 -16.62 -10.63 7.36
CA ALA A 156 -16.56 -11.03 8.77
C ALA A 156 -15.18 -10.77 9.39
N ARG A 157 -14.11 -11.14 8.68
CA ARG A 157 -12.73 -10.90 9.12
C ARG A 157 -12.39 -9.40 9.18
N ALA A 158 -12.79 -8.64 8.17
CA ALA A 158 -12.56 -7.20 8.15
C ALA A 158 -13.32 -6.48 9.25
N ARG A 159 -14.58 -6.86 9.53
CA ARG A 159 -15.34 -6.36 10.69
C ARG A 159 -14.63 -6.64 12.01
N LEU A 160 -14.14 -7.85 12.21
CA LEU A 160 -13.38 -8.21 13.42
C LEU A 160 -12.11 -7.36 13.56
N MET A 161 -11.36 -7.16 12.47
CA MET A 161 -10.15 -6.34 12.46
C MET A 161 -10.44 -4.87 12.74
N HIS A 162 -11.49 -4.32 12.13
CA HIS A 162 -11.94 -2.96 12.35
C HIS A 162 -12.40 -2.74 13.81
N THR A 163 -13.16 -3.68 14.39
CA THR A 163 -13.53 -3.62 15.81
C THR A 163 -12.29 -3.67 16.72
N LYS A 164 -11.31 -4.52 16.42
CA LYS A 164 -10.04 -4.57 17.18
C LYS A 164 -9.26 -3.27 17.06
N PHE A 165 -9.23 -2.68 15.87
CA PHE A 165 -8.57 -1.40 15.61
C PHE A 165 -9.21 -0.27 16.44
N LEU A 166 -10.54 -0.11 16.37
CA LEU A 166 -11.25 0.91 17.14
C LEU A 166 -11.08 0.70 18.65
N LYS A 167 -11.03 -0.55 19.12
CA LYS A 167 -10.73 -0.86 20.52
C LYS A 167 -9.31 -0.44 20.92
N ALA A 168 -8.33 -0.59 20.05
CA ALA A 168 -6.95 -0.15 20.30
C ALA A 168 -6.80 1.38 20.26
N TYR A 169 -7.66 2.07 19.51
CA TYR A 169 -7.65 3.52 19.34
C TYR A 169 -8.99 4.15 19.74
N PRO A 170 -9.32 4.25 21.05
CA PRO A 170 -10.65 4.66 21.52
C PRO A 170 -11.04 6.12 21.22
N LYS A 171 -10.11 6.91 20.64
CA LYS A 171 -10.36 8.30 20.22
C LYS A 171 -10.95 8.41 18.81
N VAL A 172 -11.00 7.32 18.05
CA VAL A 172 -11.63 7.26 16.72
C VAL A 172 -12.89 6.41 16.76
N SER A 173 -13.84 6.77 15.92
CA SER A 173 -15.12 6.08 15.75
C SER A 173 -15.24 5.46 14.35
N PRO A 174 -16.26 4.60 14.11
CA PRO A 174 -16.59 4.14 12.75
C PRO A 174 -16.87 5.27 11.75
N LYS A 175 -17.15 6.51 12.21
CA LYS A 175 -17.32 7.66 11.31
C LYS A 175 -15.98 8.26 10.88
N ASP A 176 -14.98 8.21 11.76
CA ASP A 176 -13.66 8.80 11.50
C ASP A 176 -12.81 7.90 10.59
N ILE A 177 -12.96 6.59 10.76
CA ILE A 177 -12.30 5.54 9.98
C ILE A 177 -13.37 4.51 9.63
N PRO A 178 -14.11 4.68 8.52
CA PRO A 178 -15.16 3.75 8.15
C PRO A 178 -14.59 2.42 7.67
N LEU A 179 -15.37 1.36 7.88
CA LEU A 179 -15.19 0.11 7.16
C LEU A 179 -15.97 0.17 5.85
N LEU A 180 -15.24 0.06 4.75
CA LEU A 180 -15.74 0.11 3.40
C LEU A 180 -15.76 -1.29 2.78
N HIS A 181 -16.58 -1.40 1.75
CA HIS A 181 -16.77 -2.56 0.93
C HIS A 181 -16.33 -2.20 -0.49
N LEU A 182 -15.38 -2.96 -1.05
CA LEU A 182 -14.89 -2.81 -2.41
C LEU A 182 -15.68 -3.74 -3.34
N ASP A 183 -16.54 -3.14 -4.16
CA ASP A 183 -17.26 -3.79 -5.24
C ASP A 183 -16.54 -3.52 -6.56
N GLY A 184 -15.75 -4.49 -7.01
CA GLY A 184 -14.97 -4.39 -8.25
C GLY A 184 -15.82 -4.48 -9.53
N SER A 185 -17.13 -4.71 -9.43
CA SER A 185 -18.03 -4.80 -10.59
C SER A 185 -18.64 -3.46 -11.01
N ARG A 186 -18.52 -2.42 -10.17
CA ARG A 186 -19.11 -1.09 -10.41
C ARG A 186 -18.06 -0.06 -10.76
N GLN A 187 -18.26 0.64 -11.89
CA GLN A 187 -17.37 1.70 -12.37
C GLN A 187 -17.88 3.12 -12.05
N GLU A 188 -19.19 3.32 -11.87
CA GLU A 188 -19.76 4.65 -11.59
C GLU A 188 -19.77 4.97 -10.09
N GLY A 189 -19.21 6.14 -9.72
CA GLY A 189 -19.17 6.64 -8.33
C GLY A 189 -17.97 6.16 -7.49
N GLY A 190 -17.08 5.37 -8.08
CA GLY A 190 -15.93 4.76 -7.40
C GLY A 190 -16.25 3.39 -6.78
N PRO A 191 -15.25 2.57 -6.46
CA PRO A 191 -15.48 1.16 -6.14
C PRO A 191 -15.74 0.90 -4.65
N PHE A 192 -15.64 1.92 -3.77
CA PHE A 192 -15.79 1.78 -2.33
C PHE A 192 -17.15 2.29 -1.82
N PHE A 193 -17.82 1.44 -1.04
CA PHE A 193 -19.14 1.73 -0.46
C PHE A 193 -19.11 1.50 1.06
N PRO A 194 -20.00 2.14 1.85
CA PRO A 194 -20.14 1.79 3.27
C PRO A 194 -20.44 0.29 3.43
N ALA A 195 -19.75 -0.37 4.36
CA ALA A 195 -20.05 -1.77 4.66
C ALA A 195 -21.53 -1.95 5.05
N PRO A 196 -22.24 -2.99 4.57
CA PRO A 196 -23.63 -3.22 4.93
C PRO A 196 -23.80 -3.31 6.45
N ALA A 197 -24.81 -2.62 6.98
CA ALA A 197 -25.14 -2.69 8.39
C ALA A 197 -25.47 -4.15 8.78
N ARG A 198 -24.86 -4.66 9.85
CA ARG A 198 -25.27 -5.90 10.51
C ARG A 198 -25.76 -5.56 11.91
N ALA A 199 -26.83 -6.23 12.34
CA ALA A 199 -27.31 -6.14 13.72
C ALA A 199 -26.16 -6.41 14.70
N GLY A 200 -25.95 -5.50 15.66
CA GLY A 200 -24.86 -5.60 16.65
C GLY A 200 -23.52 -4.97 16.26
N TYR A 201 -23.46 -4.23 15.16
CA TYR A 201 -22.28 -3.47 14.72
C TYR A 201 -22.57 -1.96 14.77
N THR A 202 -22.49 -1.38 15.97
CA THR A 202 -22.60 0.07 16.24
C THR A 202 -21.53 0.48 17.23
#